data_AF-A0A348Z6V4-F1
#
_entry.id   AF-A0A348Z6V4-F1
#
_cell.length_a   1.000
_cell.length_b   1.000
_cell.length_c   1.000
_cell.angle_alpha   90.00
_cell.angle_beta   90.00
_cell.angle_gamma   90.00
#
_symmetry.space_group_name_H-M   'P 1'
#
loop_
_entity.id
_entity.type
_entity.pdbx_description
1 polymer ?
#
loop_
_entity_poly.entity_id
_entity_poly.type
_entity_poly.pdbx_seq_one_letter_code
_entity_poly.pdbx_strand_id
1 'polypeptide(L)' 'MSYGEQSLKIHKEKKGKLEVISKIPVNTREDLSIAYTPGVAEPCIEISKDKDKVYDYTIK' A
#
# COMPACT_ATOMS: atom_id res chain seq x y z
N MET A 1 16.82 -31.00 -3.61
CA MET A 1 15.97 -30.13 -4.44
C MET A 1 16.83 -29.01 -4.98
N SER A 2 16.92 -28.87 -6.31
CA SER A 2 17.74 -27.82 -6.96
C SER A 2 17.14 -26.43 -6.74
N TYR A 3 17.93 -25.37 -6.94
CA TYR A 3 17.42 -24.00 -6.92
C TYR A 3 16.32 -23.77 -7.97
N GLY A 4 16.40 -24.45 -9.12
CA GLY A 4 15.37 -24.41 -10.17
C GLY A 4 14.04 -24.99 -9.69
N GLU A 5 14.07 -26.16 -9.07
CA GLU A 5 12.87 -26.81 -8.52
C GLU A 5 12.21 -25.96 -7.42
N GLN A 6 13.01 -25.40 -6.52
CA GLN A 6 12.53 -24.50 -5.46
C GLN A 6 11.91 -23.22 -6.05
N SER A 7 12.54 -22.64 -7.07
CA SER A 7 12.03 -21.46 -7.78
C SER A 7 10.68 -21.75 -8.46
N LEU A 8 10.56 -22.86 -9.20
CA LEU A 8 9.31 -23.24 -9.85
C LEU A 8 8.19 -23.49 -8.85
N LYS A 9 8.51 -24.17 -7.73
CA LYS A 9 7.55 -24.41 -6.64
C LYS A 9 7.00 -23.11 -6.06
N ILE A 10 7.88 -22.18 -5.65
CA ILE A 10 7.43 -20.95 -4.99
C ILE A 10 6.63 -20.05 -5.95
N HIS A 11 6.99 -19.98 -7.24
CA HIS A 11 6.23 -19.20 -8.22
C HIS A 11 4.85 -19.82 -8.51
N LYS A 12 4.76 -21.16 -8.50
CA LYS A 12 3.48 -21.86 -8.67
C LYS A 12 2.56 -21.64 -7.48
N GLU A 13 3.10 -21.67 -6.26
CA GLU A 13 2.36 -21.48 -5.00
C GLU A 13 1.93 -20.02 -4.80
N LYS A 14 2.86 -19.07 -5.01
CA LYS A 14 2.63 -17.64 -4.76
C LYS A 14 2.05 -16.88 -5.94
N LYS A 15 1.93 -17.51 -7.12
CA LYS A 15 1.39 -16.92 -8.36
C LYS A 15 2.08 -15.60 -8.74
N GLY A 16 3.38 -15.52 -8.50
CA GLY A 16 4.16 -14.31 -8.68
C GLY A 16 5.06 -14.06 -7.48
N LYS A 17 5.69 -12.89 -7.48
CA LYS A 17 6.62 -12.45 -6.43
C LYS A 17 6.16 -11.19 -5.70
N LEU A 18 5.33 -10.39 -6.35
CA LEU A 18 4.94 -9.07 -5.89
C LEU A 18 3.51 -9.10 -5.38
N GLU A 19 3.30 -8.40 -4.28
CA GLU A 19 1.98 -8.08 -3.74
C GLU A 19 1.98 -6.62 -3.28
N VAL A 20 0.79 -6.04 -3.18
CA VAL A 20 0.57 -4.71 -2.60
C VAL A 20 -0.38 -4.89 -1.43
N ILE A 21 0.10 -4.56 -0.24
CA ILE A 21 -0.66 -4.67 1.01
C ILE A 21 -0.84 -3.30 1.63
N SER A 22 -1.97 -3.08 2.30
CA SER A 22 -2.20 -1.84 3.05
C SER A 22 -1.21 -1.71 4.21
N LYS A 23 -0.65 -0.52 4.41
CA LYS A 23 0.21 -0.21 5.57
C LYS A 23 -0.58 -0.01 6.87
N ILE A 24 -1.89 0.18 6.77
CA ILE A 24 -2.80 0.32 7.91
C ILE A 24 -3.95 -0.71 7.82
N PRO A 25 -4.45 -1.23 8.94
CA PRO A 25 -5.66 -2.05 8.94
C PRO A 25 -6.87 -1.20 8.52
N VAL A 26 -7.77 -1.79 7.74
CA VAL A 26 -9.04 -1.18 7.34
C VAL A 26 -10.14 -2.20 7.59
N ASN A 27 -10.60 -2.27 8.85
CA ASN A 27 -11.54 -3.29 9.31
C ASN A 27 -12.92 -2.72 9.60
N THR A 28 -13.00 -1.42 9.88
CA THR A 28 -14.22 -0.71 10.24
C THR A 28 -14.56 0.38 9.23
N ARG A 29 -15.77 0.92 9.34
CA ARG A 29 -16.20 2.07 8.54
C ARG A 29 -15.34 3.30 8.87
N GLU A 30 -15.01 3.47 10.14
CA GLU A 30 -14.17 4.55 10.65
C GLU A 30 -12.76 4.47 10.05
N ASP A 31 -12.16 3.27 10.00
CA ASP A 31 -10.86 3.07 9.35
C ASP A 31 -10.90 3.46 7.87
N LEU A 32 -11.95 3.04 7.16
CA LEU A 32 -12.14 3.38 5.76
C LEU A 32 -12.32 4.89 5.56
N SER A 33 -13.04 5.56 6.47
CA SER A 33 -13.23 7.00 6.43
C SER A 33 -11.95 7.80 6.70
N ILE A 34 -10.97 7.22 7.40
CA ILE A 34 -9.64 7.82 7.60
C ILE A 34 -8.74 7.55 6.37
N ALA A 35 -8.72 6.30 5.89
CA ALA A 35 -7.89 5.87 4.77
C ALA A 35 -8.36 6.46 3.42
N TYR A 36 -9.65 6.79 3.32
CA TYR A 36 -10.29 7.31 2.12
C TYR A 36 -11.23 8.47 2.49
N THR A 37 -12.35 8.63 1.79
CA THR A 37 -13.28 9.73 2.04
C THR A 37 -13.97 9.59 3.41
N PRO A 38 -14.03 10.65 4.23
CA PRO A 38 -13.55 12.02 3.95
C PRO A 38 -12.10 12.33 4.34
N GLY A 39 -11.43 11.50 5.15
CA GLY A 39 -10.12 11.78 5.74
C GLY A 39 -8.98 12.03 4.76
N VAL A 40 -8.99 11.36 3.60
CA VAL A 40 -7.99 11.53 2.54
C VAL A 40 -7.88 12.96 2.00
N ALA A 41 -8.89 13.80 2.22
CA ALA A 41 -8.86 15.20 1.81
C ALA A 41 -7.74 16.00 2.50
N GLU A 42 -7.43 15.70 3.76
CA GLU A 42 -6.44 16.47 4.54
C GLU A 42 -5.01 16.37 3.97
N PRO A 43 -4.44 15.18 3.72
CA PRO A 43 -3.12 15.09 3.08
C PRO A 43 -3.13 15.70 1.66
N CYS A 44 -4.24 15.62 0.91
CA CYS A 44 -4.35 16.28 -0.39
C CYS A 44 -4.28 17.80 -0.28
N ILE A 45 -4.96 18.40 0.69
CA ILE A 45 -4.93 19.84 0.95
C ILE A 45 -3.53 20.28 1.36
N GLU A 46 -2.86 19.53 2.24
CA GLU A 46 -1.50 19.84 2.69
C GLU A 46 -0.48 19.78 1.53
N ILE A 47 -0.56 18.76 0.67
CA ILE A 47 0.29 18.66 -0.53
C ILE A 47 -0.03 19.77 -1.54
N SER A 48 -1.29 20.20 -1.63
CA SER A 48 -1.67 21.33 -2.48
C SER A 48 -1.07 22.65 -2.00
N LYS A 49 -0.88 22.83 -0.69
CA LYS A 49 -0.23 24.01 -0.11
C LYS A 49 1.29 23.96 -0.29
N ASP A 50 1.88 22.77 -0.15
CA ASP A 50 3.31 22.53 -0.27
C ASP A 50 3.57 21.17 -0.93
N LYS A 51 4.14 21.19 -2.14
CA LYS A 51 4.38 19.97 -2.93
C LYS A 51 5.41 19.05 -2.31
N ASP A 52 6.31 19.55 -1.46
CA ASP A 52 7.36 18.72 -0.85
C ASP A 52 6.78 17.76 0.20
N LYS A 53 5.61 18.09 0.78
CA LYS A 53 4.88 17.21 1.71
C LYS A 53 4.40 15.89 1.09
N VAL A 54 4.54 15.71 -0.24
CA VAL A 54 4.30 14.43 -0.90
C VAL A 54 5.20 13.32 -0.32
N TYR A 55 6.40 13.66 0.13
CA TYR A 55 7.34 12.71 0.73
C TYR A 55 7.00 12.37 2.19
N ASP A 56 6.18 13.18 2.85
CA ASP A 56 5.71 12.92 4.21
C ASP A 56 4.48 12.02 4.23
N TYR A 57 3.54 12.25 3.29
CA TYR A 57 2.19 11.67 3.36
C TYR A 57 1.87 10.61 2.30
N THR A 58 2.83 10.22 1.46
CA THR A 58 2.59 9.23 0.40
C THR A 58 3.66 8.15 0.37
N ILE A 59 3.59 7.28 -0.64
CA ILE A 59 4.58 6.23 -0.89
C ILE A 59 5.78 6.72 -1.74
N LYS A 60 5.83 8.02 -2.07
CA LYS A 60 6.87 8.63 -2.91
C LYS A 60 8.16 8.89 -2.14
#